data_AF-A0A1X0U5E7-F1
#
_entry.id   AF-A0A1X0U5E7-F1
#
_cell.length_a   1.000
_cell.length_b   1.000
_cell.length_c   1.000
_cell.angle_alpha   90.00
_cell.angle_beta   90.00
_cell.angle_gamma   90.00
#
_symmetry.space_group_name_H-M   'P 1'
#
loop_
_entity.id
_entity.type
_entity.pdbx_description
1 polymer ?
#
loop_
_entity_poly.entity_id
_entity_poly.type
_entity_poly.pdbx_seq_one_letter_code
_entity_poly.pdbx_strand_id
1 'polypeptide(L)'
;MRELYKIYLKDNAQLGQMPKTIHYSGNTLLPKPFALSIVKYSDNEGYYLLYLDKFGEEQADTYHETLEDAFGQAEFEFGVKKDEWFLVKNQ
;
A
#
# COMPACT_ATOMS: atom_id res chain seq x y z
N MET A 1 -1.50 -9.71 -13.38
CA MET A 1 -0.96 -9.01 -12.19
C MET A 1 -0.35 -10.06 -11.27
N ARG A 2 0.82 -9.77 -10.70
CA ARG A 2 1.45 -10.59 -9.66
C ARG A 2 1.57 -9.76 -8.38
N GLU A 3 0.96 -10.21 -7.30
CA GLU A 3 1.19 -9.66 -5.96
C GLU A 3 2.55 -10.14 -5.46
N LEU A 4 3.39 -9.21 -5.02
CA LEU A 4 4.75 -9.50 -4.57
C LEU A 4 4.85 -9.42 -3.05
N TYR A 5 4.24 -8.37 -2.48
CA TYR A 5 4.28 -8.11 -1.04
C TYR A 5 2.91 -7.65 -0.56
N LYS A 6 2.56 -8.02 0.67
CA LYS A 6 1.36 -7.58 1.35
C LYS A 6 1.65 -7.24 2.80
N ILE A 7 1.02 -6.19 3.30
CA ILE A 7 1.03 -5.85 4.73
C ILE A 7 -0.35 -5.40 5.17
N TYR A 8 -0.76 -5.83 6.37
CA TYR A 8 -1.99 -5.37 7.00
C TYR A 8 -1.66 -4.21 7.93
N LEU A 9 -2.26 -3.05 7.67
CA LEU A 9 -2.14 -1.89 8.52
C LEU A 9 -3.01 -2.16 9.75
N LYS A 10 -2.38 -2.60 10.86
CA LYS A 10 -3.09 -2.72 12.14
C LYS A 10 -3.72 -1.37 12.47
N ASP A 11 -4.91 -1.40 13.07
CA ASP A 11 -5.48 -0.23 13.72
C ASP A 11 -4.44 0.26 14.72
N ASN A 12 -3.68 1.29 14.34
CA ASN A 12 -2.48 1.72 15.06
C ASN A 12 -2.94 2.57 16.26
N ALA A 13 -3.85 2.01 17.07
CA ALA A 13 -4.39 2.62 18.28
C ALA A 13 -3.30 2.99 19.30
N GLN A 14 -2.05 2.55 19.09
CA GLN A 14 -0.91 2.92 19.92
C GLN A 14 -0.14 4.16 19.46
N LEU A 15 -0.37 4.69 18.26
CA LEU A 15 0.29 5.91 17.81
C LEU A 15 -0.77 6.82 17.21
N GLY A 16 -1.09 7.90 17.90
CA GLY A 16 -1.94 9.01 17.42
C GLY A 16 -1.35 9.76 16.21
N GLN A 17 -0.80 9.01 15.26
CA GLN A 17 -0.28 9.48 14.00
C GLN A 17 -1.42 9.45 12.99
N MET A 18 -1.92 10.66 12.73
CA MET A 18 -2.77 10.98 11.61
C MET A 18 -2.05 10.52 10.33
N PRO A 19 -2.76 9.96 9.33
CA PRO A 19 -2.11 9.66 8.05
C PRO A 19 -1.45 10.94 7.52
N LYS A 20 -0.18 10.87 7.10
CA LYS A 20 0.57 12.07 6.65
C LYS A 20 0.01 12.63 5.34
N THR A 21 -0.78 11.83 4.64
CA THR A 21 -1.34 12.08 3.34
C THR A 21 -2.84 11.78 3.39
N ILE A 22 -3.61 12.67 2.76
CA ILE A 22 -5.06 12.58 2.69
C ILE A 22 -5.41 12.26 1.25
N HIS A 23 -5.98 11.08 1.03
CA HIS A 23 -6.32 10.58 -0.30
C HIS A 23 -7.77 10.93 -0.64
N TYR A 24 -8.02 11.42 -1.86
CA TYR A 24 -9.36 11.75 -2.35
C TYR A 24 -9.65 10.98 -3.64
N SER A 25 -10.88 10.47 -3.74
CA SER A 25 -11.44 9.98 -5.01
C SER A 25 -12.59 10.91 -5.41
N GLY A 26 -12.34 11.77 -6.39
CA GLY A 26 -13.23 12.87 -6.73
C GLY A 26 -13.42 13.85 -5.56
N ASN A 27 -14.65 13.98 -5.07
CA ASN A 27 -14.98 14.80 -3.89
C ASN A 27 -15.03 14.01 -2.56
N THR A 28 -14.74 12.71 -2.61
CA THR A 28 -14.86 11.82 -1.46
C THR A 28 -13.49 11.58 -0.84
N LEU A 29 -13.37 11.89 0.45
CA LEU A 29 -12.21 11.51 1.25
C LEU A 29 -12.14 9.98 1.35
N LEU A 30 -11.05 9.38 0.90
CA LEU A 30 -10.83 7.94 1.04
C LEU A 30 -10.47 7.62 2.49
N PRO A 31 -11.09 6.56 3.07
CA PRO A 31 -10.72 6.12 4.40
C PRO A 31 -9.27 5.62 4.42
N LYS A 32 -8.70 5.51 5.62
CA LYS A 32 -7.38 4.90 5.77
C LYS A 32 -7.42 3.48 5.19
N PRO A 33 -6.44 3.09 4.35
CA PRO A 33 -6.35 1.72 3.88
C PRO A 33 -6.21 0.75 5.05
N PHE A 34 -6.79 -0.44 4.90
CA PHE A 34 -6.67 -1.55 5.83
C PHE A 34 -5.44 -2.40 5.53
N ALA A 35 -5.03 -2.48 4.26
CA ALA A 35 -3.85 -3.19 3.83
C ALA A 35 -3.17 -2.46 2.68
N LEU A 36 -1.89 -2.73 2.49
CA LEU A 36 -1.13 -2.31 1.32
C LEU A 36 -0.63 -3.54 0.58
N SER A 37 -0.55 -3.44 -0.75
CA SER A 37 0.00 -4.52 -1.57
C SER A 37 0.88 -3.95 -2.67
N ILE A 38 2.09 -4.50 -2.82
CA ILE A 38 2.96 -4.15 -3.94
C ILE A 38 2.76 -5.21 -5.02
N VAL A 39 2.33 -4.76 -6.19
CA VAL A 39 2.03 -5.62 -7.33
C VAL A 39 2.88 -5.22 -8.53
N LYS A 40 3.05 -6.18 -9.44
CA LYS A 40 3.63 -5.97 -10.76
C LYS A 40 2.66 -6.44 -11.84
N TYR A 41 2.38 -5.58 -12.80
CA TYR A 41 1.61 -5.96 -13.98
C TYR A 41 2.53 -6.54 -15.04
N SER A 42 2.04 -7.52 -15.82
CA SER A 42 2.85 -8.23 -16.82
C SER A 42 3.32 -7.31 -17.96
N ASP A 43 2.56 -6.24 -18.21
CA ASP A 43 2.79 -5.29 -19.32
C ASP A 43 3.56 -4.03 -18.89
N ASN A 44 3.90 -3.90 -17.60
CA ASN A 44 4.57 -2.70 -17.06
C ASN A 44 5.88 -3.05 -16.37
N GLU A 45 6.90 -2.23 -16.60
CA GLU A 45 8.23 -2.41 -16.00
C GLU A 45 8.29 -1.98 -14.52
N GLY A 46 7.39 -1.09 -14.08
CA GLY A 46 7.34 -0.61 -12.70
C GLY A 46 6.58 -1.52 -11.72
N TYR A 47 6.26 -0.94 -10.57
CA TYR A 47 5.57 -1.53 -9.43
C TYR A 47 4.43 -0.59 -9.01
N TYR A 48 3.34 -1.17 -8.52
CA TYR A 48 2.21 -0.41 -8.04
C TYR A 48 2.01 -0.71 -6.55
N LEU A 49 1.91 0.35 -5.75
CA LEU A 49 1.50 0.26 -4.35
C LEU A 49 -0.01 0.46 -4.30
N LEU A 50 -0.74 -0.62 -3.99
CA LEU A 50 -2.20 -0.61 -3.89
C LEU A 50 -2.63 -0.33 -2.44
N TYR A 51 -3.62 0.53 -2.31
CA TYR A 51 -4.24 0.95 -1.06
C TYR A 51 -5.54 0.17 -0.95
N LEU A 52 -5.57 -0.86 -0.11
CA LEU A 52 -6.69 -1.80 -0.04
C LEU A 52 -7.59 -1.49 1.16
N ASP A 53 -8.90 -1.58 0.97
CA ASP A 53 -9.87 -1.52 2.06
C ASP A 53 -9.92 -2.85 2.85
N LYS A 54 -10.78 -2.90 3.88
CA LYS A 54 -10.97 -4.09 4.74
C LYS A 54 -11.50 -5.32 3.98
N PHE A 55 -12.16 -5.12 2.83
CA PHE A 55 -12.61 -6.18 1.94
C PHE A 55 -11.55 -6.58 0.91
N GLY A 56 -10.41 -5.87 0.88
CA GLY A 56 -9.33 -6.10 -0.07
C GLY A 56 -9.56 -5.45 -1.44
N GLU A 57 -10.54 -4.55 -1.56
CA GLU A 57 -10.79 -3.79 -2.77
C GLU A 57 -9.82 -2.60 -2.86
N GLU A 58 -9.36 -2.32 -4.08
CA GLU A 58 -8.48 -1.18 -4.35
C GLU A 58 -9.25 0.14 -4.15
N GLN A 59 -8.70 1.01 -3.30
CA GLN A 59 -9.19 2.37 -3.11
C GLN A 59 -8.40 3.37 -3.97
N ALA A 60 -7.10 3.15 -4.07
CA ALA A 60 -6.16 3.96 -4.82
C ALA A 60 -4.90 3.13 -5.13
N ASP A 61 -4.12 3.60 -6.08
CA ASP A 61 -2.81 3.07 -6.41
C ASP A 61 -1.82 4.18 -6.71
N THR A 62 -0.54 3.89 -6.52
CA THR A 62 0.56 4.74 -6.96
C THR A 62 1.59 3.93 -7.73
N TYR A 63 2.04 4.50 -8.85
CA TYR A 63 3.09 3.93 -9.67
C TYR A 63 4.49 4.29 -9.17
N HIS A 64 5.38 3.29 -9.18
CA HIS A 64 6.77 3.42 -8.79
C HIS A 64 7.67 2.71 -9.79
N GLU A 65 8.79 3.33 -10.16
CA GLU A 65 9.77 2.72 -11.07
C GLU A 65 10.50 1.53 -10.41
N THR A 66 10.72 1.61 -9.10
CA THR A 66 11.45 0.59 -8.34
C THR A 66 10.64 0.09 -7.15
N LEU A 67 10.94 -1.14 -6.74
CA LEU A 67 10.34 -1.75 -5.56
C LEU A 67 10.72 -0.99 -4.27
N GLU A 68 11.93 -0.42 -4.21
CA GLU A 68 12.39 0.34 -3.06
C GLU A 68 11.64 1.66 -2.90
N ASP A 69 11.28 2.31 -4.00
CA ASP A 69 10.47 3.52 -3.99
C ASP A 69 9.05 3.25 -3.46
N ALA A 70 8.43 2.13 -3.87
CA ALA A 70 7.14 1.69 -3.34
C ALA A 70 7.19 1.41 -1.82
N PHE A 71 8.26 0.77 -1.33
CA PHE A 71 8.46 0.60 0.11
C PHE A 71 8.69 1.94 0.82
N GLY A 72 9.48 2.84 0.23
CA GLY A 72 9.77 4.16 0.77
C GLY A 72 8.51 5.00 0.94
N GLN A 73 7.60 4.96 -0.04
CA GLN A 73 6.33 5.67 0.07
C GLN A 73 5.44 5.09 1.18
N ALA A 74 5.33 3.76 1.27
CA ALA A 74 4.56 3.13 2.33
C ALA A 74 5.13 3.45 3.73
N GLU A 75 6.45 3.45 3.88
CA GLU A 75 7.10 3.87 5.12
C GLU A 75 6.82 5.34 5.44
N PHE A 76 6.91 6.23 4.44
CA PHE A 76 6.67 7.65 4.63
C PHE A 76 5.24 7.95 5.09
N GLU A 77 4.25 7.37 4.40
CA GLU A 77 2.82 7.63 4.61
C GLU A 77 2.24 6.89 5.82
N PHE A 78 2.64 5.63 6.03
CA PHE A 78 2.01 4.73 7.00
C PHE A 78 2.96 4.26 8.11
N GLY A 79 4.26 4.57 8.02
CA GLY A 79 5.25 4.19 9.02
C GLY A 79 5.66 2.71 8.98
N VAL A 80 5.26 1.97 7.94
CA VAL A 80 5.57 0.55 7.81
C VAL A 80 7.00 0.32 7.32
N LYS A 81 7.73 -0.58 7.98
CA LYS A 81 9.09 -0.96 7.60
C LYS A 81 9.07 -2.10 6.59
N LYS A 82 10.06 -2.13 5.69
CA LYS A 82 10.21 -3.17 4.65
C LYS A 82 10.20 -4.60 5.20
N ASP A 83 10.75 -4.82 6.40
CA ASP A 83 10.80 -6.13 7.06
C ASP A 83 9.43 -6.60 7.61
N GLU A 84 8.46 -5.68 7.77
CA GLU A 84 7.11 -6.02 8.24
C GLU A 84 6.22 -6.60 7.12
N TRP A 85 6.69 -6.56 5.86
CA TRP A 85 5.93 -7.03 4.71
C TRP A 85 6.01 -8.55 4.57
N PHE A 86 4.86 -9.16 4.28
CA PHE A 86 4.80 -10.56 3.91
C PHE A 86 5.11 -10.72 2.43
N LEU A 87 6.13 -11.52 2.10
CA LEU A 87 6.39 -11.95 0.73
C LEU A 87 5.27 -12.89 0.29
N VAL A 88 4.55 -12.49 -0.76
CA VAL A 88 3.49 -13.31 -1.35
C VAL A 88 4.14 -14.34 -2.25
N LYS A 89 4.19 -15.59 -1.78
CA LYS A 89 4.62 -16.72 -2.60
C LYS A 89 3.44 -17.19 -3.43
N ASN A 90 3.44 -16.89 -4.72
CA ASN A 90 2.58 -17.59 -5.67
C ASN A 90 2.89 -19.10 -5.56
N GLN A 91 1.92 -19.90 -5.12
CA GLN A 91 1.91 -21.34 -5.35
C GLN A 91 1.65 -21.62 -6.83
#